data_AF-A0A2E7BQ37-F1
#
_entry.id   AF-A0A2E7BQ37-F1
#
_cell.length_a   1.000
_cell.length_b   1.000
_cell.length_c   1.000
_cell.angle_alpha   90.00
_cell.angle_beta   90.00
_cell.angle_gamma   90.00
#
_symmetry.space_group_name_H-M   'P 1'
#
loop_
_entity.id
_entity.type
_entity.pdbx_description
1 polymer ?
#
loop_
_entity_poly.entity_id
_entity_poly.type
_entity_poly.pdbx_seq_one_letter_code
_entity_poly.pdbx_strand_id
1 'polypeptide(L)'
;MVNGISLSELPATQTMTVMPFDPAAVTLISAFGPSHTGIDINTITGGRFLSPGTGIVTLVQLNTGQGRPGTNYRVRIHLTSTGLNALYHFEIDGSISDQTQRDNILVALGDRVTAGQHIGNLWSLGPHAHVHFDMLDAGGRDAVRCPLVYFSPAVATTWESLYDTKIRERDRERIENNRGTFPSLPDLCNDVDLPN
;
A
#
# COMPACT_ATOMS: atom_id res chain seq x y z
N MET A 1 -11.01 13.91 11.42
CA MET A 1 -9.76 14.29 12.09
C MET A 1 -8.98 13.02 12.25
N VAL A 2 -7.78 12.92 11.69
CA VAL A 2 -6.85 11.83 12.00
C VAL A 2 -5.75 12.47 12.85
N ASN A 3 -5.63 12.05 14.11
CA ASN A 3 -4.56 12.44 15.04
C ASN A 3 -4.44 13.92 15.46
N GLY A 4 -5.55 14.67 15.55
CA GLY A 4 -5.48 16.05 16.08
C GLY A 4 -4.64 17.03 15.25
N ILE A 5 -4.10 16.58 14.11
CA ILE A 5 -3.56 17.41 13.05
C ILE A 5 -4.78 17.86 12.24
N SER A 6 -4.99 19.17 12.18
CA SER A 6 -6.01 19.68 11.28
C SER A 6 -5.58 19.34 9.86
N LEU A 7 -6.44 18.69 9.08
CA LEU A 7 -6.22 18.43 7.65
C LEU A 7 -6.01 19.73 6.84
N SER A 8 -6.21 20.90 7.46
CA SER A 8 -5.89 22.23 6.93
C SER A 8 -4.43 22.65 7.07
N GLU A 9 -3.57 21.89 7.77
CA GLU A 9 -2.18 22.27 8.05
C GLU A 9 -1.14 21.61 7.13
N LEU A 10 -1.54 20.59 6.36
CA LEU A 10 -0.73 20.14 5.24
C LEU A 10 -0.88 21.16 4.11
N PRO A 11 0.22 21.65 3.51
CA PRO A 11 0.13 22.50 2.33
C PRO A 11 -0.74 21.78 1.30
N ALA A 12 -1.76 22.43 0.73
CA ALA A 12 -2.63 21.84 -0.29
C ALA A 12 -1.85 21.25 -1.50
N THR A 13 -0.58 21.63 -1.64
CA THR A 13 0.40 21.09 -2.59
C THR A 13 0.98 19.71 -2.24
N GLN A 14 0.65 19.10 -1.09
CA GLN A 14 1.14 17.79 -0.65
C GLN A 14 0.07 16.69 -0.60
N THR A 15 -1.06 16.85 -1.27
CA THR A 15 -2.18 15.90 -1.18
C THR A 15 -2.39 15.10 -2.46
N MET A 16 -2.41 13.77 -2.34
CA MET A 16 -2.66 12.84 -3.44
C MET A 16 -4.15 12.57 -3.56
N THR A 17 -4.69 12.69 -4.76
CA THR A 17 -6.13 12.55 -5.04
C THR A 17 -6.48 11.25 -5.75
N VAL A 18 -5.49 10.38 -6.00
CA VAL A 18 -5.66 9.12 -6.73
C VAL A 18 -5.30 7.94 -5.84
N MET A 19 -6.08 6.86 -5.90
CA MET A 19 -5.78 5.60 -5.23
C MET A 19 -4.50 4.96 -5.80
N PRO A 20 -3.60 4.42 -4.97
CA PRO A 20 -2.38 3.77 -5.44
C PRO A 20 -2.58 2.33 -5.95
N PHE A 21 -3.83 1.84 -6.01
CA PHE A 21 -4.18 0.51 -6.50
C PHE A 21 -5.65 0.48 -6.96
N ASP A 22 -6.03 -0.59 -7.65
CA ASP A 22 -7.41 -0.89 -8.00
C ASP A 22 -8.18 -1.46 -6.78
N PRO A 23 -9.13 -0.71 -6.19
CA PRO A 23 -9.82 -1.13 -4.98
C PRO A 23 -10.72 -2.36 -5.18
N ALA A 24 -11.16 -2.64 -6.42
CA ALA A 24 -12.02 -3.79 -6.70
C ALA A 24 -11.27 -5.13 -6.59
N ALA A 25 -9.93 -5.11 -6.70
CA ALA A 25 -9.09 -6.31 -6.65
C ALA A 25 -8.62 -6.68 -5.24
N VAL A 26 -8.89 -5.85 -4.23
CA VAL A 26 -8.38 -6.02 -2.87
C VAL A 26 -9.05 -7.18 -2.15
N THR A 27 -8.24 -8.02 -1.50
CA THR A 27 -8.68 -9.16 -0.69
C THR A 27 -8.45 -8.94 0.80
N LEU A 28 -7.35 -8.28 1.17
CA LEU A 28 -6.99 -7.95 2.56
C LEU A 28 -6.19 -6.63 2.56
N ILE A 29 -6.30 -5.88 3.65
CA ILE A 29 -5.43 -4.74 3.95
C ILE A 29 -4.89 -4.94 5.37
N SER A 30 -3.58 -4.75 5.56
CA SER A 30 -2.96 -4.74 6.90
C SER A 30 -2.58 -3.31 7.29
N ALA A 31 -2.93 -2.92 8.51
CA ALA A 31 -2.79 -1.56 9.02
C ALA A 31 -1.34 -1.15 9.29
N PHE A 32 -1.08 0.14 9.20
CA PHE A 32 0.18 0.75 9.64
C PHE A 32 0.27 0.71 11.17
N GLY A 33 1.46 0.40 11.70
CA GLY A 33 1.68 0.34 13.14
C GLY A 33 3.16 0.42 13.54
N PRO A 34 3.48 0.37 14.86
CA PRO A 34 4.84 0.56 15.35
C PRO A 34 5.89 -0.42 14.79
N SER A 35 5.48 -1.64 14.44
CA SER A 35 6.31 -2.68 13.82
C SER A 35 6.15 -2.79 12.30
N HIS A 36 5.23 -2.03 11.71
CA HIS A 36 4.82 -2.13 10.31
C HIS A 36 4.72 -0.73 9.68
N THR A 37 5.80 -0.31 9.01
CA THR A 37 5.99 1.08 8.57
C THR A 37 5.20 1.48 7.32
N GLY A 38 4.38 0.59 6.77
CA GLY A 38 3.60 0.80 5.56
C GLY A 38 2.17 0.29 5.72
N ILE A 39 1.48 0.17 4.59
CA ILE A 39 0.19 -0.53 4.53
C ILE A 39 0.34 -1.67 3.54
N ASP A 40 -0.06 -2.87 3.94
CA ASP A 40 -0.04 -4.01 3.05
C ASP A 40 -1.36 -4.10 2.31
N ILE A 41 -1.27 -4.29 0.99
CA ILE A 41 -2.42 -4.47 0.11
C ILE A 41 -2.32 -5.84 -0.54
N ASN A 42 -3.15 -6.76 -0.09
CA ASN A 42 -3.32 -8.04 -0.75
C ASN A 42 -4.39 -7.90 -1.83
N THR A 43 -4.14 -8.51 -2.98
CA THR A 43 -5.07 -8.52 -4.10
C THR A 43 -5.22 -9.92 -4.66
N ILE A 44 -6.27 -10.13 -5.44
CA ILE A 44 -6.33 -11.28 -6.36
C ILE A 44 -5.11 -11.25 -7.29
N THR A 45 -4.66 -12.42 -7.76
CA THR A 45 -3.53 -12.51 -8.69
C THR A 45 -3.73 -11.57 -9.89
N GLY A 46 -2.73 -10.73 -10.17
CA GLY A 46 -2.78 -9.72 -11.23
C GLY A 46 -3.33 -8.36 -10.79
N GLY A 47 -3.56 -8.14 -9.48
CA GLY A 47 -4.04 -6.86 -8.96
C GLY A 47 -3.17 -5.68 -9.39
N ARG A 48 -3.83 -4.59 -9.82
CA ARG A 48 -3.19 -3.45 -10.49
C ARG A 48 -2.80 -2.36 -9.50
N PHE A 49 -1.56 -1.89 -9.61
CA PHE A 49 -1.02 -0.81 -8.79
C PHE A 49 -0.77 0.44 -9.63
N LEU A 50 -1.11 1.59 -9.07
CA LEU A 50 -1.18 2.87 -9.76
C LEU A 50 -0.26 3.88 -9.09
N SER A 51 0.33 4.79 -9.85
CA SER A 51 1.06 5.92 -9.27
C SER A 51 0.08 6.85 -8.52
N PRO A 52 0.34 7.24 -7.26
CA PRO A 52 -0.60 8.06 -6.51
C PRO A 52 -0.51 9.54 -6.88
N GLY A 53 0.54 9.93 -7.62
CA GLY A 53 0.80 11.27 -8.10
C GLY A 53 1.68 11.29 -9.35
N THR A 54 1.88 12.47 -9.92
CA THR A 54 2.83 12.67 -11.01
C THR A 54 4.26 12.65 -10.46
N GLY A 55 5.17 11.95 -11.13
CA GLY A 55 6.51 11.74 -10.62
C GLY A 55 7.50 11.15 -11.61
N ILE A 56 8.67 10.78 -11.09
CA ILE A 56 9.75 10.11 -11.81
C ILE A 56 10.05 8.80 -11.09
N VAL A 57 10.17 7.70 -11.85
CA VAL A 57 10.60 6.41 -11.29
C VAL A 57 12.08 6.49 -10.91
N THR A 58 12.38 6.32 -9.63
CA THR A 58 13.75 6.44 -9.08
C THR A 58 14.33 5.12 -8.58
N LEU A 59 13.54 4.05 -8.59
CA LEU A 59 14.00 2.69 -8.29
C LEU A 59 13.14 1.69 -9.05
N VAL A 60 13.81 0.74 -9.69
CA VAL A 60 13.24 -0.56 -10.07
C VAL A 60 14.24 -1.60 -9.59
N GLN A 61 13.81 -2.49 -8.71
CA GLN A 61 14.67 -3.51 -8.12
C GLN A 61 13.98 -4.87 -8.23
N LEU A 62 14.71 -5.85 -8.76
CA LEU A 62 14.31 -7.26 -8.80
C LEU A 62 14.98 -8.00 -7.66
N ASN A 63 14.41 -9.15 -7.26
CA ASN A 63 14.97 -10.05 -6.25
C ASN A 63 15.50 -9.31 -5.02
N THR A 64 14.63 -8.54 -4.36
CA THR A 64 15.05 -7.62 -3.30
C THR A 64 15.76 -8.32 -2.13
N GLY A 65 15.56 -9.63 -1.95
CA GLY A 65 16.06 -10.39 -0.80
C GLY A 65 15.46 -9.92 0.53
N GLN A 66 14.34 -9.20 0.46
CA GLN A 66 13.68 -8.55 1.58
C GLN A 66 12.20 -8.96 1.58
N GLY A 67 11.62 -9.08 2.77
CA GLY A 67 10.28 -9.66 2.96
C GLY A 67 10.32 -11.17 3.17
N ARG A 68 9.20 -11.84 2.94
CA ARG A 68 9.16 -13.32 2.97
C ARG A 68 10.05 -13.93 1.88
N PRO A 69 10.59 -15.16 2.08
CA PRO A 69 11.43 -15.84 1.09
C PRO A 69 10.76 -15.86 -0.29
N GLY A 70 11.42 -15.29 -1.29
CA GLY A 70 10.85 -15.19 -2.62
C GLY A 70 11.60 -14.24 -3.54
N THR A 71 11.12 -14.18 -4.78
CA THR A 71 11.67 -13.30 -5.82
C THR A 71 10.84 -12.01 -5.91
N ASN A 72 10.89 -11.25 -4.81
CA ASN A 72 10.16 -10.00 -4.63
C ASN A 72 10.76 -8.87 -5.47
N TYR A 73 9.93 -7.89 -5.85
CA TYR A 73 10.38 -6.74 -6.64
C TYR A 73 9.85 -5.42 -6.06
N ARG A 74 10.49 -4.31 -6.43
CA ARG A 74 10.20 -2.96 -5.91
C ARG A 74 10.16 -1.92 -7.02
N VAL A 75 9.27 -0.95 -6.84
CA VAL A 75 9.21 0.29 -7.62
C VAL A 75 9.16 1.47 -6.66
N ARG A 76 10.01 2.48 -6.88
CA ARG A 76 9.92 3.76 -6.16
C ARG A 76 9.70 4.90 -7.12
N ILE A 77 8.78 5.79 -6.77
CA ILE A 77 8.43 6.97 -7.54
C ILE A 77 8.68 8.20 -6.67
N HIS A 78 9.54 9.09 -7.14
CA HIS A 78 9.67 10.42 -6.57
C HIS A 78 8.56 11.33 -7.13
N LEU A 79 7.65 11.76 -6.26
CA LEU A 79 6.48 12.54 -6.61
C LEU A 79 6.88 14.01 -6.74
N THR A 80 6.86 14.53 -7.98
CA THR A 80 7.41 15.87 -8.27
C THR A 80 6.58 17.00 -7.69
N SER A 81 5.29 16.78 -7.42
CA SER A 81 4.41 17.80 -6.82
C SER A 81 4.66 17.99 -5.32
N THR A 82 5.17 16.97 -4.63
CA THR A 82 5.24 16.95 -3.17
C THR A 82 6.65 16.75 -2.63
N GLY A 83 7.58 16.23 -3.44
CA GLY A 83 8.92 15.83 -3.02
C GLY A 83 8.98 14.50 -2.28
N LEU A 84 7.83 13.84 -2.05
CA LEU A 84 7.73 12.55 -1.37
C LEU A 84 8.15 11.39 -2.29
N ASN A 85 8.41 10.22 -1.71
CA ASN A 85 8.60 8.99 -2.45
C ASN A 85 7.48 8.00 -2.12
N ALA A 86 6.79 7.50 -3.15
CA ALA A 86 5.91 6.35 -3.05
C ALA A 86 6.73 5.09 -3.34
N LEU A 87 6.79 4.16 -2.39
CA LEU A 87 7.49 2.88 -2.53
C LEU A 87 6.50 1.74 -2.54
N TYR A 88 6.59 0.90 -3.57
CA TYR A 88 5.83 -0.33 -3.73
C TYR A 88 6.81 -1.48 -3.62
N HIS A 89 6.64 -2.33 -2.60
CA HIS A 89 7.38 -3.58 -2.49
C HIS A 89 6.41 -4.75 -2.67
N PHE A 90 6.51 -5.39 -3.83
CA PHE A 90 5.71 -6.54 -4.21
C PHE A 90 6.30 -7.82 -3.60
N GLU A 91 5.66 -8.32 -2.54
CA GLU A 91 5.98 -9.58 -1.90
C GLU A 91 5.07 -10.68 -2.44
N ILE A 92 5.62 -11.61 -3.21
CA ILE A 92 4.82 -12.52 -4.04
C ILE A 92 4.49 -13.86 -3.38
N ASP A 93 5.06 -14.13 -2.20
CA ASP A 93 4.91 -15.40 -1.46
C ASP A 93 5.33 -16.63 -2.27
N GLY A 94 6.47 -16.54 -2.96
CA GLY A 94 6.97 -17.61 -3.81
C GLY A 94 8.14 -17.18 -4.70
N SER A 95 8.45 -18.00 -5.70
CA SER A 95 9.56 -17.75 -6.63
C SER A 95 9.08 -17.77 -8.09
N ILE A 96 9.47 -16.75 -8.84
CA ILE A 96 9.24 -16.59 -10.28
C ILE A 96 10.54 -16.17 -10.95
N SER A 97 10.58 -16.29 -12.28
CA SER A 97 11.76 -15.84 -13.04
C SER A 97 11.92 -14.31 -13.01
N ASP A 98 13.15 -13.82 -13.20
CA ASP A 98 13.42 -12.39 -13.40
C ASP A 98 12.61 -11.80 -14.54
N GLN A 99 12.38 -12.58 -15.61
CA GLN A 99 11.55 -12.15 -16.73
C GLN A 99 10.12 -11.91 -16.26
N THR A 100 9.54 -12.84 -15.50
CA THR A 100 8.19 -12.68 -14.94
C THR A 100 8.09 -11.47 -14.02
N GLN A 101 9.12 -11.16 -13.22
CA GLN A 101 9.12 -9.93 -12.42
C GLN A 101 9.10 -8.70 -13.32
N ARG A 102 9.96 -8.65 -14.34
CA ARG A 102 10.00 -7.53 -15.30
C ARG A 102 8.68 -7.34 -16.03
N ASP A 103 8.04 -8.42 -16.45
CA ASP A 103 6.75 -8.37 -17.15
C ASP A 103 5.62 -7.82 -16.25
N ASN A 104 5.77 -7.91 -14.92
CA ASN A 104 4.83 -7.34 -13.95
C ASN A 104 5.17 -5.91 -13.52
N ILE A 105 6.30 -5.35 -13.96
CA ILE A 105 6.68 -3.95 -13.74
C ILE A 105 6.52 -3.19 -15.06
N LEU A 106 5.55 -2.27 -15.11
CA LEU A 106 5.13 -1.60 -16.34
C LEU A 106 5.84 -0.26 -16.58
N VAL A 107 6.86 0.03 -15.77
CA VAL A 107 7.64 1.27 -15.83
C VAL A 107 9.13 0.97 -15.68
N ALA A 108 9.98 1.81 -16.25
CA ALA A 108 11.42 1.72 -16.17
C ALA A 108 12.02 2.82 -15.29
N LEU A 109 13.25 2.60 -14.82
CA LEU A 109 14.01 3.63 -14.11
C LEU A 109 14.17 4.88 -14.98
N GLY A 110 13.82 6.05 -14.43
CA GLY A 110 13.86 7.33 -15.12
C GLY A 110 12.58 7.70 -15.86
N ASP A 111 11.60 6.79 -15.97
CA ASP A 111 10.31 7.10 -16.59
C ASP A 111 9.59 8.20 -15.83
N ARG A 112 8.93 9.09 -16.59
CA ARG A 112 7.94 10.02 -16.04
C ARG A 112 6.60 9.32 -15.98
N VAL A 113 5.92 9.44 -14.85
CA VAL A 113 4.59 8.87 -14.62
C VAL A 113 3.59 9.95 -14.25
N THR A 114 2.33 9.76 -14.61
CA THR A 114 1.22 10.62 -14.19
C THR A 114 0.43 9.97 -13.05
N ALA A 115 -0.30 10.79 -12.28
CA ALA A 115 -1.22 10.28 -11.26
C ALA A 115 -2.25 9.31 -11.88
N GLY A 116 -2.45 8.15 -11.28
CA GLY A 116 -3.33 7.09 -11.77
C GLY A 116 -2.74 6.20 -12.87
N GLN A 117 -1.51 6.47 -13.33
CA GLN A 117 -0.85 5.59 -14.28
C GLN A 117 -0.62 4.22 -13.67
N HIS A 118 -0.94 3.16 -14.41
CA HIS A 118 -0.67 1.78 -14.02
C HIS A 118 0.84 1.50 -14.08
N ILE A 119 1.43 1.13 -12.95
CA ILE A 119 2.89 0.98 -12.79
C ILE A 119 3.35 -0.47 -12.64
N GLY A 120 2.45 -1.37 -12.24
CA GLY A 120 2.78 -2.76 -12.02
C GLY A 120 1.59 -3.59 -11.56
N ASN A 121 1.82 -4.89 -11.48
CA ASN A 121 0.86 -5.86 -10.98
C ASN A 121 1.46 -6.63 -9.80
N LEU A 122 0.62 -7.12 -8.89
CA LEU A 122 1.02 -8.14 -7.93
C LEU A 122 0.88 -9.53 -8.54
N TRP A 123 1.99 -10.25 -8.68
CA TRP A 123 1.98 -11.67 -8.99
C TRP A 123 1.79 -12.50 -7.72
N SER A 124 0.54 -12.69 -7.29
CA SER A 124 0.21 -13.41 -6.05
C SER A 124 0.32 -14.93 -6.23
N LEU A 125 1.24 -15.58 -5.50
CA LEU A 125 1.42 -17.05 -5.49
C LEU A 125 0.93 -17.74 -4.22
N GLY A 126 0.52 -16.98 -3.20
CA GLY A 126 0.16 -17.54 -1.91
C GLY A 126 -0.61 -16.57 -1.04
N PRO A 127 -1.16 -17.05 0.09
CA PRO A 127 -2.01 -16.27 0.97
C PRO A 127 -1.29 -15.08 1.61
N HIS A 128 0.04 -15.08 1.66
CA HIS A 128 0.83 -13.98 2.21
C HIS A 128 1.32 -13.00 1.14
N ALA A 129 0.94 -13.17 -0.12
CA ALA A 129 1.35 -12.26 -1.17
C ALA A 129 0.61 -10.92 -1.04
N HIS A 130 1.37 -9.82 -1.04
CA HIS A 130 0.88 -8.47 -0.85
C HIS A 130 1.83 -7.45 -1.48
N VAL A 131 1.37 -6.22 -1.58
CA VAL A 131 2.26 -5.08 -1.81
C VAL A 131 2.38 -4.31 -0.52
N HIS A 132 3.60 -4.20 0.01
CA HIS A 132 3.91 -3.30 1.11
C HIS A 132 4.10 -1.89 0.53
N PHE A 133 3.23 -0.95 0.93
CA PHE A 133 3.20 0.41 0.40
C PHE A 133 3.65 1.42 1.45
N ASP A 134 4.76 2.12 1.17
CA ASP A 134 5.27 3.21 2.00
C ASP A 134 5.15 4.57 1.30
N MET A 135 4.96 5.61 2.11
CA MET A 135 5.17 7.00 1.73
C MET A 135 6.34 7.57 2.54
N LEU A 136 7.46 7.84 1.86
CA LEU A 136 8.70 8.27 2.48
C LEU A 136 8.93 9.76 2.21
N ASP A 137 9.17 10.54 3.26
CA ASP A 137 9.63 11.92 3.13
C ASP A 137 11.17 11.99 2.94
N ALA A 138 11.72 13.21 2.91
CA ALA A 138 13.16 13.43 2.77
C ALA A 138 13.99 12.90 3.96
N GLY A 139 13.37 12.65 5.12
CA GLY A 139 13.97 12.04 6.30
C GLY A 139 14.12 10.52 6.21
N GLY A 140 13.60 9.88 5.16
CA GLY A 140 13.75 8.44 4.95
C GLY A 140 12.94 7.61 5.95
N ARG A 141 13.52 6.50 6.44
CA ARG A 141 12.80 5.53 7.29
C ARG A 141 12.55 6.01 8.73
N ASP A 142 13.29 7.02 9.20
CA ASP A 142 13.19 7.51 10.59
C ASP A 142 12.01 8.48 10.81
N ALA A 143 11.38 8.94 9.73
CA ALA A 143 10.26 9.88 9.74
C ALA A 143 8.98 9.28 9.13
N VAL A 144 8.90 7.96 8.99
CA VAL A 144 7.78 7.30 8.30
C VAL A 144 6.47 7.52 9.05
N ARG A 145 5.47 7.98 8.30
CA ARG A 145 4.12 8.21 8.77
C ARG A 145 3.18 7.27 8.04
N CYS A 146 2.02 7.02 8.63
CA CYS A 146 0.95 6.30 7.94
C CYS A 146 0.70 6.94 6.56
N PRO A 147 0.71 6.17 5.46
CA PRO A 147 0.53 6.70 4.11
C PRO A 147 -0.71 7.59 3.93
N LEU A 148 -1.82 7.31 4.63
CA LEU A 148 -3.08 8.03 4.50
C LEU A 148 -2.96 9.54 4.77
N VAL A 149 -2.00 9.98 5.59
CA VAL A 149 -1.83 11.41 5.90
C VAL A 149 -1.49 12.24 4.66
N TYR A 150 -0.96 11.61 3.61
CA TYR A 150 -0.61 12.28 2.36
C TYR A 150 -1.73 12.24 1.31
N PHE A 151 -2.85 11.59 1.59
CA PHE A 151 -3.96 11.49 0.65
C PHE A 151 -5.10 12.46 0.98
N SER A 152 -5.90 12.78 -0.03
CA SER A 152 -7.09 13.61 0.16
C SER A 152 -8.07 12.91 1.10
N PRO A 153 -8.93 13.66 1.82
CA PRO A 153 -9.91 13.06 2.72
C PRO A 153 -10.81 12.01 2.03
N ALA A 154 -11.15 12.21 0.75
CA ALA A 154 -11.94 11.26 -0.02
C ALA A 154 -11.19 9.94 -0.27
N VAL A 155 -9.89 10.02 -0.61
CA VAL A 155 -9.05 8.83 -0.81
C VAL A 155 -8.79 8.12 0.51
N ALA A 156 -8.43 8.85 1.57
CA ALA A 156 -8.25 8.27 2.90
C ALA A 156 -9.52 7.56 3.40
N THR A 157 -10.69 8.19 3.22
CA THR A 157 -11.98 7.54 3.54
C THR A 157 -12.21 6.26 2.74
N THR A 158 -11.77 6.22 1.48
CA THR A 158 -11.87 5.03 0.64
C THR A 158 -10.99 3.89 1.17
N TRP A 159 -9.76 4.19 1.59
CA TRP A 159 -8.87 3.22 2.24
C TRP A 159 -9.48 2.63 3.52
N GLU A 160 -9.94 3.50 4.43
CA GLU A 160 -10.59 3.09 5.68
C GLU A 160 -11.84 2.23 5.42
N SER A 161 -12.68 2.64 4.47
CA SER A 161 -13.90 1.90 4.12
C SER A 161 -13.57 0.51 3.56
N LEU A 162 -12.51 0.38 2.77
CA LEU A 162 -12.03 -0.91 2.26
C LEU A 162 -11.52 -1.78 3.40
N TYR A 163 -10.70 -1.23 4.29
CA TYR A 163 -10.17 -1.94 5.46
C TYR A 163 -11.29 -2.46 6.36
N ASP A 164 -12.24 -1.60 6.73
CA ASP A 164 -13.43 -1.95 7.50
C ASP A 164 -14.24 -3.08 6.85
N THR A 165 -14.42 -3.00 5.53
CA THR A 165 -15.15 -4.01 4.76
C THR A 165 -14.45 -5.36 4.84
N LYS A 166 -13.12 -5.39 4.69
CA LYS A 166 -12.34 -6.63 4.74
C LYS A 166 -12.27 -7.23 6.14
N ILE A 167 -12.20 -6.41 7.18
CA ILE A 167 -12.33 -6.89 8.56
C ILE A 167 -13.69 -7.54 8.80
N ARG A 168 -14.77 -6.90 8.37
CA ARG A 168 -16.12 -7.46 8.51
C ARG A 168 -16.30 -8.73 7.70
N GLU A 169 -15.71 -8.83 6.51
CA GLU A 169 -15.71 -10.06 5.70
C GLU A 169 -14.99 -11.20 6.43
N ARG A 170 -13.79 -10.96 6.96
CA ARG A 170 -13.03 -11.92 7.77
C ARG A 170 -13.80 -12.36 9.01
N ASP A 171 -14.37 -11.39 9.73
CA ASP A 171 -15.05 -11.65 11.00
C ASP A 171 -16.47 -12.21 10.81
N ARG A 172 -16.97 -12.32 9.58
CA ARG A 172 -18.30 -12.88 9.28
C ARG A 172 -18.49 -14.28 9.83
N GLU A 173 -17.50 -15.16 9.67
CA GLU A 173 -17.58 -16.52 10.25
C GLU A 173 -17.57 -16.48 11.78
N ARG A 174 -16.90 -15.49 12.40
CA ARG A 174 -16.93 -15.28 13.86
C ARG A 174 -18.31 -14.82 14.32
N ILE A 175 -18.96 -13.97 13.53
CA ILE A 175 -20.33 -13.45 13.73
C ILE A 175 -21.33 -14.61 13.61
N GLU A 176 -21.26 -15.40 12.55
CA GLU A 176 -22.18 -16.52 12.29
C GLU A 176 -22.07 -17.63 13.34
N ASN A 177 -20.88 -17.82 13.92
CA ASN A 177 -20.63 -18.84 14.95
C ASN A 177 -20.71 -18.31 16.40
N ASN A 178 -21.23 -17.10 16.62
CA ASN A 178 -21.49 -16.51 17.94
C ASN A 178 -20.27 -16.48 18.90
N ARG A 179 -19.04 -16.31 18.36
CA ARG A 179 -17.77 -16.39 19.11
C ARG A 179 -17.35 -15.06 19.79
N GLY A 180 -18.31 -14.32 20.36
CA GLY A 180 -18.07 -13.11 21.18
C GLY A 180 -18.37 -11.77 20.48
N THR A 181 -18.18 -10.66 21.21
CA THR A 181 -18.49 -9.29 20.78
C THR A 181 -17.52 -8.74 19.74
N PHE A 182 -18.02 -7.84 18.88
CA PHE A 182 -17.22 -7.08 17.91
C PHE A 182 -16.04 -6.37 18.61
N PRO A 183 -14.79 -6.52 18.13
CA PRO A 183 -13.78 -5.49 18.36
C PRO A 183 -14.29 -4.19 17.72
N SER A 184 -13.98 -3.04 18.30
CA SER A 184 -14.12 -1.76 17.59
C SER A 184 -13.38 -1.86 16.25
N LEU A 185 -13.94 -1.28 15.19
CA LEU A 185 -13.25 -1.27 13.90
C LEU A 185 -11.90 -0.54 14.10
N PRO A 186 -10.78 -1.24 13.82
CA PRO A 186 -9.46 -0.69 14.02
C PRO A 186 -9.18 0.45 13.04
N ASP A 187 -8.31 1.36 13.45
CA ASP A 187 -7.88 2.51 12.65
C ASP A 187 -6.67 2.11 11.81
N LEU A 188 -6.75 2.27 10.49
CA LEU A 188 -5.72 1.82 9.56
C LEU A 188 -4.34 2.46 9.82
N CYS A 189 -4.28 3.60 10.53
CA CYS A 189 -3.06 4.32 10.87
C CYS A 189 -2.64 4.24 12.34
N ASN A 190 -3.45 3.66 13.22
CA ASN A 190 -3.21 3.69 14.66
C ASN A 190 -3.25 2.30 15.31
N ASP A 191 -3.49 1.22 14.56
CA ASP A 191 -3.56 -0.12 15.12
C ASP A 191 -2.26 -0.92 15.10
N VAL A 192 -2.16 -1.83 16.07
CA VAL A 192 -1.02 -2.70 16.32
C VAL A 192 -1.29 -4.03 15.63
N ASP A 193 -0.34 -4.51 14.81
CA ASP A 193 -0.36 -5.77 14.05
C ASP A 193 -1.26 -6.84 14.69
N LEU A 194 -2.34 -7.22 14.01
CA LEU A 194 -3.10 -8.40 14.38
C LEU A 194 -2.25 -9.65 14.07
N PRO A 195 -2.12 -10.60 14.99
CA PRO A 195 -1.28 -11.77 14.79
C PRO A 195 -1.77 -12.63 13.62
N ASN A 196 -0.79 -13.08 12.81
CA ASN A 196 -0.93 -14.02 11.68
C ASN A 196 -1.62 -15.34 12.06
#